data_AF-A0A9J6GAX5-F1
#
_entry.id   AF-A0A9J6GAX5-F1
#
_cell.length_a   1.000
_cell.length_b   1.000
_cell.length_c   1.000
_cell.angle_alpha   90.00
_cell.angle_beta   90.00
_cell.angle_gamma   90.00
#
_symmetry.space_group_name_H-M   'P 1'
#
loop_
_entity.id
_entity.type
_entity.pdbx_description
1 polymer ?
#
loop_
_entity_poly.entity_id
_entity_poly.type
_entity_poly.pdbx_seq_one_letter_code
_entity_poly.pdbx_strand_id
1 'polypeptide(L)'
;MEAVLLAENAGLKVDYVTCDGASWNRAMWKKFGISATAKVIKPSVPHPCGDDRRLFFLSDFRHLVKRVRNGFVSHGYKTPEGHVGVKPIKVAHENDKCATTLNVMPMQCMFSLMTSKK
;
A
#
# COMPACT_ATOMS: atom_id res chain seq x y z
N MET A 1 -2.10 -6.39 -21.71
CA MET A 1 -3.51 -6.65 -22.07
C MET A 1 -3.66 -8.02 -22.71
N GLU A 2 -2.75 -8.41 -23.58
CA GLU A 2 -2.69 -9.76 -24.17
C GLU A 2 -2.83 -10.90 -23.15
N ALA A 3 -2.12 -10.82 -22.02
CA ALA A 3 -2.27 -11.82 -20.95
C ALA A 3 -3.71 -11.97 -20.41
N VAL A 4 -4.47 -10.87 -20.33
CA VAL A 4 -5.89 -10.88 -19.91
C VAL A 4 -6.74 -11.58 -20.98
N LEU A 5 -6.51 -11.25 -22.26
CA LEU A 5 -7.22 -11.86 -23.40
C LEU A 5 -6.95 -13.36 -23.49
N LEU A 6 -5.69 -13.78 -23.36
CA LEU A 6 -5.31 -15.19 -23.41
C LEU A 6 -5.90 -15.98 -22.24
N ALA A 7 -5.92 -15.42 -21.03
CA ALA A 7 -6.55 -16.05 -19.87
C ALA A 7 -8.06 -16.21 -20.06
N GLU A 8 -8.74 -15.18 -20.60
CA GLU A 8 -10.17 -15.23 -20.90
C GLU A 8 -10.51 -16.24 -22.00
N ASN A 9 -9.69 -16.31 -23.04
CA ASN A 9 -9.84 -17.31 -24.11
C ASN A 9 -9.63 -18.75 -23.61
N ALA A 10 -8.84 -18.94 -22.55
CA ALA A 10 -8.68 -20.23 -21.88
C ALA A 10 -9.85 -20.57 -20.92
N GLY A 11 -10.86 -19.71 -20.82
CA GLY A 11 -12.03 -19.91 -19.96
C GLY A 11 -11.90 -19.36 -18.54
N LEU A 12 -10.80 -18.67 -18.21
CA LEU A 12 -10.64 -17.98 -16.92
C LEU A 12 -11.36 -16.62 -16.94
N LYS A 13 -11.75 -16.10 -15.77
CA LYS A 13 -12.29 -14.75 -15.64
C LYS A 13 -11.32 -13.86 -14.88
N VAL A 14 -10.94 -12.73 -15.50
CA VAL A 14 -9.93 -11.81 -14.97
C VAL A 14 -10.56 -10.45 -14.68
N ASP A 15 -10.99 -10.23 -13.44
CA ASP A 15 -11.63 -8.97 -13.05
C ASP A 15 -10.63 -7.96 -12.45
N TYR A 16 -9.49 -8.44 -11.94
CA TYR A 16 -8.52 -7.61 -11.22
C TYR A 16 -7.08 -7.82 -11.73
N VAL A 17 -6.36 -6.71 -11.83
CA VAL A 17 -4.91 -6.66 -12.07
C VAL A 17 -4.26 -6.05 -10.85
N THR A 18 -3.34 -6.78 -10.22
CA THR A 18 -2.50 -6.27 -9.13
C THR A 18 -1.07 -6.09 -9.60
N CYS A 19 -0.46 -4.96 -9.26
CA CYS A 19 0.97 -4.75 -9.47
C CYS A 19 1.59 -3.89 -8.37
N ASP A 20 2.91 -3.91 -8.27
CA ASP A 20 3.61 -3.04 -7.34
C ASP A 20 3.55 -1.57 -7.78
N GLY A 21 3.97 -0.68 -6.88
CA GLY A 21 4.01 0.75 -7.14
C GLY A 21 5.31 1.25 -7.80
N ALA A 22 6.00 0.43 -8.60
CA ALA A 22 7.18 0.84 -9.35
C ALA A 22 6.84 1.89 -10.43
N SER A 23 7.84 2.68 -10.86
CA SER A 23 7.65 3.80 -11.79
C SER A 23 7.06 3.36 -13.13
N TRP A 24 7.52 2.22 -13.67
CA TRP A 24 7.01 1.66 -14.92
C TRP A 24 5.55 1.18 -14.80
N ASN A 25 5.17 0.59 -13.65
CA ASN A 25 3.80 0.15 -13.39
C ASN A 25 2.85 1.35 -13.26
N ARG A 26 3.30 2.44 -12.64
CA ARG A 26 2.55 3.71 -12.62
C ARG A 26 2.43 4.34 -14.01
N ALA A 27 3.47 4.25 -14.84
CA ALA A 27 3.40 4.71 -16.22
C ALA A 27 2.38 3.90 -17.04
N MET A 28 2.32 2.59 -16.81
CA MET A 28 1.31 1.69 -17.38
C MET A 28 -0.11 2.10 -16.93
N TRP A 29 -0.33 2.35 -15.64
CA TRP A 29 -1.62 2.86 -15.13
C TRP A 29 -2.06 4.15 -15.81
N LYS A 30 -1.12 5.09 -15.97
CA LYS A 30 -1.40 6.36 -16.67
C LYS A 30 -1.82 6.14 -18.12
N LYS A 31 -1.17 5.21 -18.84
CA LYS A 31 -1.56 4.84 -20.21
C LYS A 31 -2.97 4.24 -20.29
N PHE A 32 -3.38 3.48 -19.28
CA PHE A 32 -4.74 2.95 -19.18
C PHE A 32 -5.76 3.94 -18.59
N GLY A 33 -5.36 5.17 -18.25
CA GLY A 33 -6.26 6.16 -17.65
C GLY A 33 -6.64 5.85 -16.20
N ILE A 34 -5.90 4.96 -15.54
CA ILE A 34 -6.04 4.64 -14.12
C ILE A 34 -5.42 5.76 -13.29
N SER A 35 -6.15 6.23 -12.30
CA SER A 35 -5.72 7.30 -11.40
C SER A 35 -6.16 7.01 -9.98
N ALA A 36 -5.26 7.22 -9.02
CA ALA A 36 -5.53 7.05 -7.60
C ALA A 36 -4.93 8.24 -6.83
N THR A 37 -5.50 9.42 -7.08
CA THR A 37 -5.12 10.66 -6.39
C THR A 37 -6.17 11.02 -5.35
N ALA A 38 -5.81 11.88 -4.39
CA ALA A 38 -6.74 12.32 -3.34
C ALA A 38 -8.01 13.03 -3.89
N LYS A 39 -7.95 13.56 -5.12
CA LYS A 39 -9.07 14.27 -5.77
C LYS A 39 -9.83 13.41 -6.77
N VAL A 40 -9.13 12.50 -7.45
CA VAL A 40 -9.69 11.70 -8.54
C VAL A 40 -9.26 10.26 -8.39
N ILE A 41 -10.25 9.39 -8.29
CA ILE A 41 -10.09 7.95 -8.21
C ILE A 41 -10.79 7.34 -9.43
N LYS A 42 -9.99 6.73 -10.30
CA LYS A 42 -10.41 5.98 -11.49
C LYS A 42 -9.71 4.60 -11.42
N PRO A 43 -10.32 3.62 -10.75
CA PRO A 43 -9.67 2.35 -10.42
C PRO A 43 -9.83 1.28 -11.50
N SER A 44 -10.57 1.56 -12.59
CA SER A 44 -10.89 0.56 -13.59
C SER A 44 -11.13 1.14 -14.99
N VAL A 45 -11.05 0.25 -15.98
CA VAL A 45 -11.38 0.48 -17.39
C VAL A 45 -12.40 -0.54 -17.88
N PRO A 46 -13.07 -0.30 -19.03
CA PRO A 46 -13.88 -1.34 -19.68
C PRO A 46 -13.05 -2.61 -19.91
N HIS A 47 -13.66 -3.76 -19.66
CA HIS A 47 -12.98 -5.04 -19.83
C HIS A 47 -12.69 -5.29 -21.33
N PRO A 48 -11.47 -5.73 -21.69
CA PRO A 48 -11.07 -5.86 -23.09
C PRO A 48 -11.87 -6.88 -23.90
N CYS A 49 -12.61 -7.79 -23.24
CA CYS A 49 -13.47 -8.78 -23.91
C CYS A 49 -14.87 -8.25 -24.28
N GLY A 50 -15.29 -7.08 -23.80
CA GLY A 50 -16.53 -6.41 -24.24
C GLY A 50 -17.82 -6.78 -23.48
N ASP A 51 -17.73 -7.58 -22.41
CA ASP A 51 -18.89 -8.18 -21.72
C ASP A 51 -19.64 -7.23 -20.74
N ASP A 52 -19.61 -5.90 -20.93
CA ASP A 52 -20.02 -4.87 -19.94
C ASP A 52 -19.26 -4.95 -18.58
N ARG A 53 -18.27 -5.84 -18.49
CA ARG A 53 -17.40 -5.98 -17.33
C ARG A 53 -16.40 -4.84 -17.25
N ARG A 54 -15.82 -4.69 -16.06
CA ARG A 54 -14.74 -3.74 -15.80
C ARG A 54 -13.50 -4.48 -15.33
N LEU A 55 -12.34 -4.03 -15.81
CA LEU A 55 -11.05 -4.50 -15.34
C LEU A 55 -10.51 -3.53 -14.29
N PHE A 56 -10.34 -3.99 -13.06
CA PHE A 56 -9.90 -3.18 -11.92
C PHE A 56 -8.40 -3.28 -11.71
N PHE A 57 -7.78 -2.18 -11.32
CA PHE A 57 -6.35 -2.09 -11.05
C PHE A 57 -6.12 -1.81 -9.57
N LEU A 58 -5.37 -2.69 -8.92
CA LEU A 58 -5.05 -2.64 -7.50
C LEU A 58 -3.54 -2.49 -7.32
N SER A 59 -3.13 -1.68 -6.34
CA SER A 59 -1.75 -1.67 -5.87
C SER A 59 -1.52 -2.88 -4.97
N ASP A 60 -0.30 -3.41 -4.97
CA ASP A 60 0.16 -4.31 -3.92
C ASP A 60 0.06 -3.63 -2.54
N PHE A 61 -0.89 -4.11 -1.74
CA PHE A 61 -1.21 -3.57 -0.42
C PHE A 61 -0.04 -3.71 0.56
N ARG A 62 0.64 -4.86 0.57
CA ARG A 62 1.77 -5.12 1.49
C ARG A 62 2.90 -4.14 1.23
N HIS A 63 3.20 -3.89 -0.05
CA HIS A 63 4.22 -2.92 -0.44
C HIS A 63 3.82 -1.48 -0.07
N LEU A 64 2.54 -1.13 -0.19
CA LEU A 64 2.03 0.17 0.20
C LEU A 64 2.18 0.41 1.71
N VAL A 65 1.73 -0.52 2.55
CA VAL A 65 1.84 -0.43 4.02
C VAL A 65 3.30 -0.31 4.45
N LYS A 66 4.21 -1.09 3.84
CA LYS A 66 5.65 -0.99 4.10
C LYS A 66 6.19 0.41 3.79
N ARG A 67 5.81 1.01 2.65
CA ARG A 67 6.24 2.36 2.27
C ARG A 67 5.67 3.43 3.21
N VAL A 68 4.41 3.31 3.61
CA VAL A 68 3.79 4.21 4.60
C VAL A 68 4.51 4.12 5.94
N ARG A 69 4.77 2.91 6.45
CA ARG A 69 5.55 2.71 7.68
C ARG A 69 6.95 3.32 7.55
N ASN A 70 7.68 3.07 6.47
CA ASN A 70 9.03 3.61 6.28
C ASN A 70 9.02 5.14 6.22
N GLY A 71 8.04 5.74 5.54
CA GLY A 71 7.88 7.20 5.49
C GLY A 71 7.60 7.77 6.88
N PHE A 72 6.69 7.14 7.63
CA PHE A 72 6.37 7.53 9.00
C PHE A 72 7.59 7.44 9.93
N VAL A 73 8.36 6.35 9.82
CA VAL A 73 9.55 6.12 10.65
C VAL A 73 10.65 7.13 10.36
N SER A 74 10.84 7.47 9.09
CA SER A 74 11.93 8.35 8.66
C SER A 74 11.64 9.83 8.85
N HIS A 75 10.45 10.30 8.49
CA HIS A 75 10.12 11.74 8.44
C HIS A 75 8.85 12.12 9.20
N GLY A 76 8.01 11.14 9.58
CA GLY A 76 6.66 11.41 10.08
C GLY A 76 5.73 11.98 9.00
N TYR A 77 4.51 12.32 9.38
CA TYR A 77 3.49 12.87 8.50
C TYR A 77 2.87 14.15 9.06
N LYS A 78 2.54 15.08 8.16
CA LYS A 78 1.70 16.24 8.51
C LYS A 78 0.24 15.83 8.44
N THR A 79 -0.47 16.04 9.53
CA THR A 79 -1.92 15.87 9.64
C THR A 79 -2.55 17.25 9.90
N PRO A 80 -3.87 17.41 9.75
CA PRO A 80 -4.55 18.67 10.07
C PRO A 80 -4.29 19.17 11.50
N GLU A 81 -4.06 18.24 12.44
CA GLU A 81 -3.84 18.53 13.87
C GLU A 81 -2.37 18.77 14.23
N GLY A 82 -1.44 18.53 13.29
CA GLY A 82 -0.01 18.72 13.51
C GLY A 82 0.86 17.63 12.90
N HIS A 83 2.14 17.64 13.27
CA HIS A 83 3.12 16.66 12.80
C HIS A 83 3.12 15.42 13.71
N VAL A 84 2.89 14.26 13.11
CA VAL A 84 2.92 12.96 13.80
C VAL A 84 4.19 12.23 13.39
N GLY A 85 4.94 11.74 14.36
CA GLY A 85 6.17 10.98 14.13
C GLY A 85 6.41 9.93 15.21
N VAL A 86 7.57 9.29 15.17
CA VAL A 86 7.88 8.13 16.02
C VAL A 86 8.15 8.50 17.50
N LYS A 87 8.36 9.78 17.82
CA LYS A 87 8.77 10.20 19.18
C LYS A 87 7.81 9.71 20.28
N PRO A 88 6.48 9.88 20.18
CA PRO A 88 5.56 9.39 21.22
C PRO A 88 5.62 7.87 21.39
N ILE A 89 5.76 7.13 20.28
CA ILE A 89 5.89 5.67 20.28
C ILE A 89 7.17 5.24 21.01
N LYS A 90 8.29 5.92 20.76
CA LYS A 90 9.56 5.64 21.47
C LYS A 90 9.45 5.91 22.97
N VAL A 91 8.89 7.06 23.37
CA VAL A 91 8.72 7.41 24.79
C VAL A 91 7.82 6.39 25.49
N ALA A 92 6.71 6.01 24.85
CA ALA A 92 5.81 5.03 25.40
C ALA A 92 6.46 3.64 25.53
N HIS A 93 7.21 3.21 24.51
CA HIS A 93 7.98 1.96 24.57
C HIS A 93 9.05 1.98 25.68
N GLU A 94 9.78 3.09 25.85
CA GLU A 94 10.79 3.24 26.90
C GLU A 94 10.18 3.14 28.32
N ASN A 95 8.97 3.66 28.51
CA ASN A 95 8.25 3.55 29.78
C ASN A 95 7.69 2.14 30.04
N ASP A 96 7.36 1.40 28.98
CA ASP A 96 6.65 0.13 29.06
C ASP A 96 7.59 -1.10 29.00
N LYS A 97 8.79 -0.96 28.40
CA LYS A 97 9.76 -2.07 28.25
C LYS A 97 10.25 -2.67 29.59
N CYS A 98 10.16 -1.93 30.68
CA CYS A 98 10.54 -2.38 32.03
C CYS A 98 9.34 -2.76 32.91
N ALA A 99 8.10 -2.74 32.37
CA ALA A 99 6.91 -3.13 33.13
C ALA A 99 6.91 -4.65 33.34
N THR A 100 7.06 -5.08 34.60
CA THR A 100 7.27 -6.48 35.01
C THR A 100 6.00 -7.32 35.09
N THR A 101 4.81 -6.73 34.93
CA THR A 101 3.53 -7.43 35.17
C THR A 101 2.64 -7.51 33.93
N LEU A 102 2.47 -6.42 33.17
CA LEU A 102 1.71 -6.41 31.91
C LEU A 102 2.25 -5.30 31.00
N ASN A 103 2.89 -5.70 29.91
CA ASN A 103 3.39 -4.77 28.89
C ASN A 103 2.21 -4.35 28.01
N VAL A 104 1.99 -3.05 27.84
CA VAL A 104 0.90 -2.48 27.01
C VAL A 104 1.24 -2.59 25.51
N MET A 105 2.53 -2.67 25.17
CA MET A 105 3.08 -2.79 23.82
C MET A 105 3.87 -4.09 23.61
N PRO A 106 3.31 -5.27 23.91
CA PRO A 106 4.06 -6.54 23.95
C PRO A 106 4.57 -6.97 22.58
N MET A 107 3.95 -6.51 21.49
CA MET A 107 4.31 -6.83 20.11
C MET A 107 5.23 -5.79 19.45
N GLN A 108 5.58 -4.70 20.15
CA GLN A 108 6.50 -3.70 19.64
C GLN A 108 7.94 -4.08 19.98
N CYS A 109 8.57 -4.88 19.12
CA CYS A 109 10.01 -5.08 19.17
C CYS A 109 10.70 -3.94 18.41
N MET A 110 11.70 -3.29 19.01
CA MET A 110 12.44 -2.16 18.41
C MET A 110 13.05 -2.53 17.03
N PHE A 111 13.31 -3.81 16.80
CA PHE A 111 13.72 -4.38 15.51
C PHE A 111 12.71 -4.15 14.37
N SER A 112 11.40 -4.13 14.67
CA SER A 112 10.32 -3.88 13.70
C SER A 112 10.27 -2.42 13.22
N LEU A 113 10.69 -1.48 14.09
CA LEU A 113 10.81 -0.06 13.76
C LEU A 113 12.11 0.29 13.02
N MET A 114 13.19 -0.48 13.23
CA MET A 114 14.52 -0.19 12.66
C MET A 114 14.84 -0.92 11.35
N THR A 115 14.00 -1.85 10.90
CA THR A 115 14.20 -2.54 9.61
C THR A 115 13.70 -1.69 8.43
N SER A 116 14.33 -0.54 8.23
CA SER A 116 14.44 0.07 6.90
C SER A 116 15.76 -0.39 6.29
N LYS A 117 15.81 -1.61 5.77
CA LYS A 117 16.91 -1.99 4.87
C LYS A 117 16.85 -1.03 3.67
N LYS A 118 17.92 -0.24 3.52
CA LYS A 118 18.22 0.56 2.33
C LYS A 118 18.22 -0.32 1.09
#